data_AF-A0A1M5YRL9-F1
#
_entry.id   AF-A0A1M5YRL9-F1
#
_cell.length_a   1.000
_cell.length_b   1.000
_cell.length_c   1.000
_cell.angle_alpha   90.00
_cell.angle_beta   90.00
_cell.angle_gamma   90.00
#
_symmetry.space_group_name_H-M   'P 1'
#
loop_
_entity.id
_entity.type
_entity.pdbx_description
1 polymer ?
#
loop_
_entity_poly.entity_id
_entity_poly.type
_entity_poly.pdbx_seq_one_letter_code
_entity_poly.pdbx_strand_id
1 'polypeptide(L)' 'MSIEVDVYKKIRYLHEHEGKSQRDIAKLLGISRNTVKKYCEGSLVPWERQGISGRQRYVVTDEVMEFIKTCLATD' A
#
# COMPACT_ATOMS: atom_id res chain seq x y z
N MET A 1 4.30 1.03 -3.64
CA MET A 1 3.75 0.91 -5.01
C MET A 1 2.24 0.81 -4.90
N SER A 2 1.52 1.81 -5.38
CA SER A 2 0.09 1.72 -5.69
C SER A 2 -0.07 1.07 -7.07
N ILE A 3 -1.18 0.35 -7.28
CA ILE A 3 -1.57 -0.17 -8.59
C ILE A 3 -2.97 0.33 -8.92
N GLU A 4 -3.28 0.41 -10.21
CA GLU A 4 -4.64 0.70 -10.65
C GLU A 4 -5.58 -0.46 -10.35
N VAL A 5 -6.87 -0.15 -10.18
CA VAL A 5 -7.93 -1.13 -9.92
C VAL A 5 -7.99 -2.21 -11.02
N ASP A 6 -7.71 -1.84 -12.26
CA ASP A 6 -7.73 -2.78 -13.38
C ASP A 6 -6.56 -3.77 -13.35
N VAL A 7 -5.39 -3.35 -12.85
CA VAL A 7 -4.26 -4.27 -12.63
C VAL A 7 -4.61 -5.26 -11.53
N TYR A 8 -5.26 -4.80 -10.45
CA TYR A 8 -5.75 -5.67 -9.38
C TYR A 8 -6.74 -6.72 -9.90
N LYS A 9 -7.74 -6.31 -10.70
CA LYS A 9 -8.72 -7.22 -11.30
C LYS A 9 -8.04 -8.30 -12.16
N LYS A 10 -7.04 -7.92 -12.96
CA LYS A 10 -6.26 -8.87 -13.77
C LYS A 10 -5.49 -9.86 -12.91
N ILE A 11 -4.85 -9.40 -11.83
CA ILE A 11 -4.16 -10.29 -10.89
C ILE A 11 -5.12 -11.35 -10.32
N ARG A 12 -6.30 -10.92 -9.84
CA ARG A 12 -7.32 -11.83 -9.29
C ARG A 12 -7.84 -12.82 -10.32
N TYR A 13 -8.16 -12.33 -11.52
CA TYR A 13 -8.66 -13.17 -12.61
C TYR A 13 -7.65 -14.26 -13.01
N LEU A 14 -6.38 -13.88 -13.23
CA LEU A 14 -5.33 -14.81 -13.63
C LEU A 14 -5.02 -15.85 -12.54
N HIS A 15 -5.19 -15.49 -11.27
CA HIS A 15 -4.98 -16.40 -10.15
C HIS A 15 -6.17 -17.35 -9.96
N GLU A 16 -7.39 -16.83 -9.89
CA GLU A 16 -8.59 -17.60 -9.49
C GLU A 16 -9.22 -18.39 -10.63
N HIS A 17 -9.21 -17.82 -11.84
CA HIS A 17 -9.84 -18.45 -13.00
C HIS A 17 -8.85 -19.19 -13.88
N GLU A 18 -7.62 -18.69 -14.00
CA GLU A 18 -6.59 -19.33 -14.84
C GLU A 18 -5.55 -20.15 -14.05
N GLY A 19 -5.57 -20.13 -12.72
CA GLY A 19 -4.66 -20.91 -11.88
C GLY A 19 -3.17 -20.57 -12.08
N LYS A 20 -2.84 -19.38 -12.59
CA LYS A 20 -1.44 -19.01 -12.86
C LYS A 20 -0.66 -18.80 -11.58
N SER A 21 0.62 -19.17 -11.61
CA SER A 21 1.54 -18.90 -10.49
C SER A 21 1.78 -17.39 -10.34
N GLN A 22 2.08 -16.94 -9.11
CA GLN A 22 2.42 -15.53 -8.87
C GLN A 22 3.62 -15.06 -9.71
N ARG A 23 4.57 -15.94 -10.05
CA ARG A 23 5.71 -15.60 -10.92
C ARG A 23 5.26 -15.38 -12.36
N ASP A 24 4.34 -16.17 -12.86
CA ASP A 24 3.85 -16.05 -14.23
C ASP A 24 2.98 -14.81 -14.40
N ILE A 25 2.13 -14.52 -13.40
CA ILE A 25 1.34 -13.28 -13.35
C ILE A 25 2.27 -12.06 -13.34
N ALA A 26 3.33 -12.09 -12.52
CA ALA A 26 4.30 -10.99 -12.45
C ALA A 26 4.98 -10.72 -13.80
N LYS A 27 5.39 -11.78 -14.51
CA LYS A 27 5.97 -11.67 -15.86
C LYS A 27 4.94 -11.15 -16.87
N LEU A 28 3.72 -11.69 -16.86
CA LEU A 28 2.66 -11.33 -17.81
C LEU A 28 2.21 -9.87 -17.67
N LEU A 29 2.12 -9.37 -16.44
CA LEU A 29 1.68 -8.01 -16.14
C LEU A 29 2.82 -6.99 -16.04
N GLY A 30 4.08 -7.43 -16.11
CA GLY A 30 5.25 -6.54 -16.00
C GLY A 30 5.39 -5.86 -14.63
N ILE A 31 4.91 -6.50 -13.56
CA ILE A 31 4.94 -5.96 -12.20
C ILE A 31 5.75 -6.86 -11.27
N SER A 32 6.19 -6.30 -10.13
CA SER A 32 6.96 -7.09 -9.16
C SER A 32 6.13 -8.26 -8.61
N ARG A 33 6.77 -9.41 -8.38
CA ARG A 33 6.15 -10.56 -7.70
C ARG A 33 5.58 -10.17 -6.34
N ASN A 34 6.24 -9.27 -5.61
CA ASN A 34 5.75 -8.79 -4.31
C ASN A 34 4.41 -8.07 -4.44
N THR A 35 4.22 -7.29 -5.50
CA THR A 35 2.94 -6.66 -5.83
C THR A 35 1.87 -7.72 -6.11
N VAL A 36 2.18 -8.73 -6.92
CA VAL A 36 1.24 -9.85 -7.17
C VAL A 36 0.86 -10.53 -5.86
N LYS A 37 1.85 -10.95 -5.06
CA LYS A 37 1.63 -11.60 -3.76
C LYS A 37 0.69 -10.78 -2.87
N LYS A 38 0.89 -9.47 -2.81
CA LYS A 38 0.08 -8.54 -2.00
C LYS A 38 -1.40 -8.59 -2.36
N TYR A 39 -1.74 -8.76 -3.63
CA TYR A 39 -3.11 -8.61 -4.13
C TYR A 39 -3.78 -9.93 -4.56
N CYS A 40 -2.99 -10.98 -4.77
CA CYS A 40 -3.38 -12.32 -5.22
C CYS A 40 -4.53 -12.94 -4.41
N GLU A 41 -4.47 -12.80 -3.08
CA GLU A 41 -5.42 -13.41 -2.14
C GLU A 41 -6.64 -12.52 -1.86
N GLY A 42 -6.63 -11.27 -2.34
CA GLY A 42 -7.74 -10.35 -2.13
C GLY A 42 -7.84 -9.72 -0.73
N SER A 43 -6.94 -10.07 0.18
CA SER A 43 -6.87 -9.49 1.54
C SER A 43 -6.57 -7.99 1.56
N LEU A 44 -6.08 -7.47 0.43
CA LEU A 44 -5.75 -6.07 0.24
C LEU A 44 -6.34 -5.57 -1.07
N VAL A 45 -6.77 -4.31 -1.08
CA VAL A 45 -7.39 -3.68 -2.24
C VAL A 45 -6.72 -2.32 -2.54
N PRO A 46 -6.60 -1.90 -3.81
CA PRO A 46 -5.89 -0.66 -4.15
C PRO A 46 -6.56 0.64 -3.69
N TRP A 47 -7.89 0.62 -3.53
CA TRP A 47 -8.66 1.80 -3.11
C TRP A 47 -8.63 2.05 -1.60
N GLU A 48 -8.17 1.09 -0.82
CA GLU A 48 -8.07 1.23 0.62
C GLU A 48 -6.69 1.72 1.01
N ARG A 49 -6.63 2.88 1.70
CA ARG A 49 -5.38 3.39 2.23
C ARG A 49 -4.95 2.49 3.39
N GLN A 50 -3.75 1.92 3.25
CA GLN A 50 -3.08 1.29 4.39
C GLN A 50 -2.87 2.33 5.49
N GLY A 51 -3.14 1.92 6.72
CA GLY A 51 -2.93 2.77 7.90
C GLY A 51 -1.53 3.35 7.94
N ILE A 52 -1.39 4.45 8.68
CA ILE A 52 -0.07 5.02 8.99
C ILE A 52 0.72 3.92 9.68
N SER A 53 1.95 3.67 9.22
CA SER A 53 2.82 2.73 9.93
C SER A 53 2.91 3.22 11.38
N GLY A 54 2.84 2.32 12.37
CA GLY A 54 3.00 2.66 13.79
C GLY A 54 4.39 3.24 14.14
N ARG A 55 5.15 3.65 13.13
CA ARG A 55 6.46 4.28 13.22
C ARG A 55 6.29 5.71 13.69
N GLN A 56 6.89 6.03 14.82
CA GLN A 56 6.96 7.40 15.30
C GLN A 56 7.83 8.26 14.37
N ARG A 57 7.44 9.53 14.22
CA ARG A 57 8.21 10.51 13.45
C ARG A 57 9.43 10.93 14.29
N TYR A 58 10.63 10.78 13.74
CA TYR A 58 11.85 11.11 14.48
C TYR A 58 12.09 12.61 14.65
N VAL A 59 11.57 13.43 13.73
CA VAL A 59 11.82 14.89 13.72
C VAL A 59 10.69 15.66 14.38
N VAL A 60 9.45 15.24 14.13
CA VAL A 60 8.25 15.88 14.65
C VAL A 60 7.78 15.03 15.83
N THR A 61 8.50 15.16 16.94
CA THR A 61 8.15 14.52 18.22
C THR A 61 6.96 15.24 18.86
N ASP A 62 6.38 14.62 19.89
CA ASP A 62 5.27 15.23 20.63
C ASP A 62 5.69 16.57 21.27
N GLU A 63 6.92 16.66 21.77
CA GLU A 63 7.52 17.90 22.30
C GLU A 63 7.60 19.00 21.22
N VAL A 64 8.10 18.67 20.03
CA VAL A 64 8.19 19.63 18.91
C VAL A 64 6.80 20.09 18.49
N MET A 65 5.82 19.17 18.48
CA MET A 65 4.43 19.51 18.16
C MET A 65 3.79 20.41 19.23
N GLU A 66 4.05 20.17 20.50
CA GLU A 66 3.56 21.01 21.60
C GLU A 66 4.18 22.41 21.57
N PHE A 67 5.48 22.49 21.28
CA PHE A 67 6.17 23.75 21.05
C PHE A 67 5.53 24.56 19.92
N ILE A 68 5.33 23.95 18.74
CA ILE A 68 4.69 24.62 17.58
C ILE A 68 3.28 25.11 17.94
N LYS A 69 2.48 24.29 18.64
CA LYS A 69 1.12 24.67 19.07
C LYS A 69 1.14 25.86 20.03
N THR A 70 2.10 25.91 20.94
CA THR A 70 2.26 27.01 21.89
C THR A 70 2.59 28.31 21.18
N CYS A 71 3.51 28.28 20.22
CA CYS A 71 3.82 29.46 19.40
C CYS A 71 2.59 29.99 18.67
N LEU A 72 1.83 29.11 18.00
CA LEU A 72 0.63 29.48 17.25
C LEU A 72 -0.53 30.00 18.11
N ALA A 73 -0.58 29.64 19.39
CA ALA A 73 -1.62 30.10 20.31
C ALA A 73 -1.28 31.45 20.97
N THR A 74 -0.04 31.92 20.83
CA THR A 74 0.45 33.17 21.43
C THR A 74 0.46 34.35 20.43
N ASP A 75 0.18 34.07 19.14
CA ASP A 75 -0.10 35.07 18.09
C ASP A 75 -1.59 35.43 18.02
#